data_AF-A0A3A9Z0S2-F1
#
_entry.id   AF-A0A3A9Z0S2-F1
#
_cell.length_a   1.000
_cell.length_b   1.000
_cell.length_c   1.000
_cell.angle_alpha   90.00
_cell.angle_beta   90.00
_cell.angle_gamma   90.00
#
_symmetry.space_group_name_H-M   'P 1'
#
loop_
_entity.id
_entity.type
_entity.pdbx_description
1 polymer ?
#
loop_
_entity_poly.entity_id
_entity_poly.type
_entity_poly.pdbx_seq_one_letter_code
_entity_poly.pdbx_strand_id
1 'polypeptide(L)'
;KQPVEWLVGALRQLGVRPSALPEQRRRQVLAGLNAMDQVPLRPPSVGGWPAGTAWLTTSSLQARLRLATLLATVAAPAALDRLAAAPPDGRPDALARLLVVDAWSARTRAALAPLAKEPRRLLAAGLVSPEYTVS
;
A
#
# COMPACT_ATOMS: atom_id res chain seq x y z
N LYS A 1 10.37 3.42 -2.59
CA LYS A 1 10.21 3.10 -1.16
C LYS A 1 10.71 1.71 -0.79
N GLN A 2 11.48 1.60 0.27
CA GLN A 2 11.76 0.33 0.92
C GLN A 2 10.43 -0.30 1.44
N PRO A 3 10.28 -1.63 1.49
CA PRO A 3 9.05 -2.29 1.97
C PRO A 3 8.50 -1.78 3.31
N VAL A 4 9.37 -1.48 4.29
CA VAL A 4 9.00 -0.95 5.61
C VAL A 4 8.47 0.48 5.50
N GLU A 5 9.14 1.35 4.73
CA GLU A 5 8.66 2.73 4.51
C GLU A 5 7.30 2.73 3.82
N TRP A 6 7.15 1.89 2.79
CA TRP A 6 5.88 1.68 2.09
C TRP A 6 4.77 1.22 3.05
N LEU A 7 5.06 0.24 3.90
CA LEU A 7 4.08 -0.29 4.85
C LEU A 7 3.70 0.74 5.91
N VAL A 8 4.68 1.41 6.52
CA VAL A 8 4.42 2.41 7.56
C VAL A 8 3.62 3.59 7.00
N GLY A 9 3.96 4.06 5.80
CA GLY A 9 3.19 5.06 5.08
C GLY A 9 1.75 4.63 4.85
N ALA A 10 1.54 3.40 4.36
CA ALA A 10 0.21 2.85 4.12
C ALA A 10 -0.59 2.73 5.42
N LEU A 11 -0.02 2.15 6.47
CA LEU A 11 -0.69 2.02 7.77
C LEU A 11 -1.13 3.38 8.32
N ARG A 12 -0.27 4.40 8.23
CA ARG A 12 -0.57 5.76 8.67
C ARG A 12 -1.72 6.38 7.86
N GLN A 13 -1.64 6.32 6.54
CA GLN A 13 -2.64 6.92 5.64
C GLN A 13 -4.01 6.24 5.77
N LEU A 14 -4.02 4.93 6.02
CA LEU A 14 -5.22 4.14 6.20
C LEU A 14 -5.77 4.14 7.64
N GLY A 15 -5.11 4.85 8.56
CA GLY A 15 -5.51 4.90 9.97
C GLY A 15 -5.41 3.56 10.69
N VAL A 16 -4.58 2.63 10.20
CA VAL A 16 -4.41 1.30 10.78
C VAL A 16 -3.33 1.35 11.87
N ARG A 17 -3.71 0.98 13.09
CA ARG A 17 -2.77 0.82 14.21
C ARG A 17 -2.38 -0.66 14.34
N PRO A 18 -1.12 -1.06 14.09
CA PRO A 18 -0.71 -2.47 14.15
C PRO A 18 -0.96 -3.14 15.50
N SER A 19 -0.85 -2.38 16.60
CA SER A 19 -1.12 -2.86 17.96
C SER A 19 -2.60 -3.19 18.21
N ALA A 20 -3.52 -2.52 17.49
CA ALA A 20 -4.96 -2.76 17.58
C ALA A 20 -5.44 -3.88 16.64
N LEU A 21 -4.58 -4.39 15.76
CA LEU A 21 -4.93 -5.51 14.90
C LEU A 21 -4.97 -6.82 15.71
N PRO A 22 -5.94 -7.72 15.40
CA PRO A 22 -5.90 -9.10 15.89
C PRO A 22 -4.55 -9.75 15.60
N GLU A 23 -4.08 -10.62 16.49
CA GLU A 23 -2.76 -11.23 16.39
C GLU A 23 -2.51 -11.90 15.04
N GLN A 24 -3.51 -12.62 14.50
CA GLN A 24 -3.43 -13.23 13.17
C GLN A 24 -3.16 -12.19 12.07
N ARG A 25 -3.84 -11.04 12.09
CA ARG A 25 -3.64 -9.96 11.11
C ARG A 25 -2.27 -9.33 11.25
N ARG A 26 -1.80 -9.14 12.48
CA ARG A 26 -0.45 -8.61 12.76
C ARG A 26 0.64 -9.56 12.22
N ARG A 27 0.48 -10.87 12.42
CA ARG A 27 1.38 -11.88 11.84
C ARG A 27 1.37 -11.87 10.31
N GLN A 28 0.20 -11.68 9.68
CA GLN A 28 0.10 -11.56 8.22
C GLN A 28 0.83 -10.31 7.69
N VAL A 29 0.74 -9.17 8.39
CA VAL A 29 1.48 -7.95 8.03
C VAL A 29 3.00 -8.19 8.11
N LEU A 30 3.48 -8.82 9.19
CA LEU A 30 4.89 -9.18 9.35
C LEU A 30 5.36 -10.20 8.31
N ALA A 31 4.54 -11.19 7.99
CA ALA A 31 4.82 -12.17 6.93
C ALA A 31 4.94 -11.51 5.55
N GLY A 32 4.16 -10.46 5.28
CA GLY A 32 4.28 -9.67 4.06
C GLY A 32 5.62 -8.94 3.95
N LEU A 33 6.12 -8.34 5.03
CA LEU A 33 7.46 -7.77 5.09
C LEU A 33 8.55 -8.82 4.84
N ASN A 34 8.43 -10.00 5.45
CA ASN A 34 9.34 -11.12 5.23
C ASN A 34 9.32 -11.60 3.77
N ALA A 35 8.14 -11.65 3.13
CA ALA A 35 8.00 -12.02 1.72
C ALA A 35 8.55 -10.97 0.74
N MET A 36 8.89 -9.78 1.23
CA MET A 36 9.60 -8.74 0.49
C MET A 36 11.07 -8.64 0.94
N ASP A 37 11.62 -9.66 1.60
CA ASP A 37 13.01 -9.73 2.09
C ASP A 37 13.45 -8.55 2.99
N GLN A 38 12.49 -7.90 3.66
CA GLN A 38 12.77 -6.81 4.60
C GLN A 38 12.10 -7.06 5.95
N VAL A 39 12.69 -7.91 6.77
CA VAL A 39 12.28 -8.09 8.18
C VAL A 39 12.95 -7.03 9.05
N PRO A 40 12.21 -6.13 9.71
CA PRO A 40 12.82 -5.11 10.57
C PRO A 40 13.82 -5.69 11.58
N LEU A 41 14.96 -5.02 11.75
CA LEU A 41 16.06 -5.39 12.66
C LEU A 41 16.79 -6.70 12.32
N ARG A 42 16.60 -7.27 11.12
CA ARG A 42 17.28 -8.50 10.66
C ARG A 42 17.84 -8.36 9.23
N PRO A 43 18.90 -7.57 9.01
CA PRO A 43 19.47 -7.36 7.68
C PRO A 43 20.13 -8.65 7.14
N PRO A 44 20.18 -8.83 5.80
CA PRO A 44 20.73 -10.04 5.18
C PRO A 44 22.26 -10.14 5.28
N SER A 45 22.96 -9.03 5.52
CA SER A 45 24.42 -9.00 5.69
C SER A 45 24.86 -7.79 6.54
N VAL A 46 26.16 -7.70 6.84
CA VAL A 46 26.80 -6.54 7.49
C VAL A 46 26.63 -5.23 6.70
N GLY A 47 26.34 -5.32 5.40
CA GLY A 47 26.05 -4.16 4.55
C GLY A 47 24.63 -3.61 4.68
N GLY A 48 23.77 -4.22 5.52
CA GLY A 48 22.38 -3.80 5.69
C GLY A 48 21.45 -4.33 4.59
N TRP A 49 20.36 -3.61 4.34
CA TRP A 49 19.40 -3.95 3.28
C TRP A 49 19.75 -3.29 1.94
N PRO A 50 19.47 -3.95 0.80
CA PRO A 50 19.67 -3.36 -0.51
C PRO A 50 18.78 -2.12 -0.70
N ALA A 51 19.27 -1.14 -1.47
CA ALA A 51 18.55 0.10 -1.75
C ALA A 51 17.99 0.13 -3.18
N GLY A 52 17.05 1.04 -3.44
CA GLY A 52 16.59 1.34 -4.80
C GLY A 52 15.83 0.20 -5.48
N THR A 53 16.23 -0.13 -6.72
CA THR A 53 15.50 -1.03 -7.63
C THR A 53 15.52 -2.50 -7.22
N ALA A 54 16.35 -2.88 -6.24
CA ALA A 54 16.36 -4.23 -5.67
C ALA A 54 14.98 -4.68 -5.14
N TRP A 55 14.10 -3.73 -4.82
CA TRP A 55 12.74 -3.99 -4.35
C TRP A 55 11.67 -3.96 -5.46
N LEU A 56 12.06 -3.94 -6.73
CA LEU A 56 11.16 -3.90 -7.90
C LEU A 56 11.16 -5.24 -8.66
N THR A 57 11.38 -6.35 -7.96
CA THR A 57 11.27 -7.69 -8.52
C THR A 57 9.80 -8.13 -8.64
N THR A 58 9.52 -9.09 -9.52
CA THR A 58 8.17 -9.68 -9.65
C THR A 58 7.68 -10.29 -8.33
N SER A 59 8.55 -10.95 -7.56
CA SER A 59 8.21 -11.54 -6.26
C SER A 59 7.81 -10.48 -5.24
N SER A 60 8.58 -9.40 -5.14
CA SER A 60 8.29 -8.29 -4.23
C SER A 60 7.01 -7.53 -4.62
N LEU A 61 6.73 -7.36 -5.91
CA LEU A 61 5.47 -6.80 -6.40
C LEU A 61 4.27 -7.68 -6.00
N GLN A 62 4.39 -8.99 -6.20
CA GLN A 62 3.33 -9.94 -5.81
C GLN A 62 3.08 -9.91 -4.30
N ALA A 63 4.15 -9.84 -3.48
CA ALA A 63 4.04 -9.69 -2.04
C ALA A 63 3.38 -8.37 -1.63
N ARG A 64 3.74 -7.24 -2.28
CA ARG A 64 3.07 -5.94 -2.07
C ARG A 64 1.59 -6.01 -2.41
N LEU A 65 1.20 -6.65 -3.52
CA LEU A 65 -0.20 -6.76 -3.90
C LEU A 65 -1.03 -7.54 -2.87
N ARG A 66 -0.50 -8.66 -2.37
CA ARG A 66 -1.14 -9.43 -1.29
C ARG A 66 -1.28 -8.58 -0.03
N LEU A 67 -0.23 -7.88 0.37
CA LEU A 67 -0.24 -7.03 1.56
C LEU A 67 -1.14 -5.80 1.39
N ALA A 68 -1.14 -5.15 0.24
CA ALA A 68 -2.04 -4.04 -0.09
C ALA A 68 -3.51 -4.46 -0.01
N THR A 69 -3.83 -5.66 -0.50
CA THR A 69 -5.18 -6.25 -0.40
C THR A 69 -5.55 -6.50 1.06
N LEU A 70 -4.64 -7.03 1.88
CA LEU A 70 -4.84 -7.18 3.32
C LEU A 70 -5.07 -5.82 3.99
N LEU A 71 -4.23 -4.82 3.71
CA LEU A 71 -4.36 -3.48 4.28
C LEU A 71 -5.70 -2.84 3.89
N ALA A 72 -6.14 -3.01 2.65
CA ALA A 72 -7.47 -2.58 2.23
C ALA A 72 -8.61 -3.27 2.99
N THR A 73 -8.40 -4.49 3.51
CA THR A 73 -9.39 -5.19 4.35
C THR A 73 -9.47 -4.63 5.78
N VAL A 74 -8.36 -4.13 6.31
CA VAL A 74 -8.25 -3.61 7.69
C VAL A 74 -8.20 -2.07 7.77
N ALA A 75 -8.31 -1.38 6.65
CA ALA A 75 -8.36 0.08 6.58
C ALA A 75 -9.46 0.64 7.50
N ALA A 76 -9.16 1.73 8.20
CA ALA A 76 -10.12 2.36 9.10
C ALA A 76 -11.36 2.83 8.31
N PRO A 77 -12.57 2.73 8.88
CA PRO A 77 -13.80 3.20 8.22
C PRO A 77 -13.67 4.63 7.70
N ALA A 78 -13.11 5.54 8.51
CA ALA A 78 -12.89 6.94 8.12
C ALA A 78 -12.02 7.12 6.86
N ALA A 79 -11.09 6.21 6.57
CA ALA A 79 -10.31 6.26 5.33
C ALA A 79 -11.16 5.87 4.11
N LEU A 80 -12.01 4.86 4.26
CA LEU A 80 -12.95 4.43 3.22
C LEU A 80 -14.05 5.46 2.99
N ASP A 81 -14.56 6.09 4.05
CA ASP A 81 -15.59 7.12 3.99
C ASP A 81 -15.09 8.35 3.23
N ARG A 82 -13.86 8.82 3.51
CA ARG A 82 -13.22 9.91 2.76
C ARG A 82 -13.10 9.61 1.27
N LEU A 83 -12.80 8.35 0.92
CA LEU A 83 -12.73 7.92 -0.47
C LEU A 83 -14.12 7.85 -1.10
N ALA A 84 -15.11 7.33 -0.38
CA ALA A 84 -16.48 7.17 -0.85
C ALA A 84 -17.24 8.49 -0.99
N ALA A 85 -16.86 9.52 -0.24
CA ALA A 85 -17.42 10.87 -0.29
C ALA A 85 -17.19 11.57 -1.64
N ALA A 86 -16.17 11.16 -2.41
CA ALA A 86 -15.98 11.62 -3.77
C ALA A 86 -16.91 10.88 -4.74
N PRO A 87 -17.43 11.56 -5.79
CA PRO A 87 -18.16 10.90 -6.87
C PRO A 87 -17.24 9.88 -7.57
N PRO A 88 -17.77 8.79 -8.14
CA PRO A 88 -16.95 7.71 -8.73
C PRO A 88 -15.80 8.21 -9.61
N ASP A 89 -16.05 9.13 -10.52
CA ASP A 89 -15.03 9.64 -11.46
C ASP A 89 -13.92 10.47 -10.77
N GLY A 90 -14.21 11.05 -9.61
CA GLY A 90 -13.25 11.78 -8.79
C GLY A 90 -12.56 10.93 -7.71
N ARG A 91 -12.92 9.64 -7.57
CA ARG A 91 -12.33 8.77 -6.54
C ARG A 91 -10.85 8.47 -6.76
N PRO A 92 -10.33 8.31 -7.99
CA PRO A 92 -8.88 8.26 -8.20
C PRO A 92 -8.17 9.48 -7.61
N ASP A 93 -8.68 10.71 -7.81
CA ASP A 93 -8.06 11.91 -7.24
C ASP A 93 -8.20 11.97 -5.71
N ALA A 94 -9.32 11.52 -5.17
CA ALA A 94 -9.49 11.37 -3.73
C ALA A 94 -8.52 10.35 -3.14
N LEU A 95 -8.22 9.27 -3.88
CA LEU A 95 -7.21 8.29 -3.50
C LEU A 95 -5.81 8.91 -3.50
N ALA A 96 -5.45 9.71 -4.51
CA ALA A 96 -4.17 10.43 -4.54
C ALA A 96 -4.00 11.28 -3.28
N ARG A 97 -5.02 12.07 -2.92
CA ARG A 97 -5.01 12.87 -1.67
C ARG A 97 -4.88 12.01 -0.42
N LEU A 98 -5.61 10.90 -0.34
CA LEU A 98 -5.55 9.98 0.80
C LEU A 98 -4.15 9.36 0.95
N LEU A 99 -3.54 8.97 -0.16
CA LEU A 99 -2.23 8.31 -0.21
C LEU A 99 -1.06 9.30 -0.28
N VAL A 100 -1.34 10.61 -0.25
CA VAL A 100 -0.35 11.69 -0.36
C VAL A 100 0.52 11.51 -1.62
N VAL A 101 -0.14 11.18 -2.74
CA VAL A 101 0.44 11.17 -4.08
C VAL A 101 0.01 12.46 -4.76
N ASP A 102 0.96 13.21 -5.34
CA ASP A 102 0.71 14.51 -5.97
C ASP A 102 -0.32 14.39 -7.11
N ALA A 103 -0.04 13.52 -8.07
CA ALA A 103 -0.96 13.16 -9.14
C ALA A 103 -0.68 11.74 -9.64
N TRP A 104 -1.72 11.11 -10.19
CA TRP A 104 -1.55 9.88 -10.98
C TRP A 104 -1.12 10.23 -12.40
N SER A 105 -0.21 9.45 -12.97
CA SER A 105 -0.01 9.46 -14.41
C SER A 105 -1.32 9.10 -15.13
N ALA A 106 -1.47 9.53 -16.39
CA ALA A 106 -2.63 9.20 -17.20
C ALA A 106 -2.87 7.67 -17.26
N ARG A 107 -1.79 6.88 -17.34
CA ARG A 107 -1.83 5.42 -17.35
C ARG A 107 -2.35 4.84 -16.03
N THR A 108 -1.82 5.30 -14.89
CA THR A 108 -2.28 4.83 -13.58
C THR A 108 -3.73 5.25 -13.34
N ARG A 109 -4.11 6.49 -13.68
CA ARG A 109 -5.48 6.98 -13.57
C ARG A 109 -6.47 6.12 -14.38
N ALA A 110 -6.11 5.80 -15.63
CA ALA A 110 -6.93 4.93 -16.48
C ALA A 110 -7.10 3.52 -15.89
N ALA A 111 -6.07 2.98 -15.24
CA ALA A 111 -6.16 1.67 -14.56
C ALA A 111 -6.99 1.73 -13.26
N LEU A 112 -7.02 2.87 -12.57
CA LEU A 112 -7.79 3.06 -11.34
C LEU A 112 -9.27 3.36 -11.61
N ALA A 113 -9.61 4.02 -12.71
CA ALA A 113 -10.98 4.45 -13.01
C ALA A 113 -12.02 3.31 -13.00
N PRO A 114 -11.77 2.12 -13.58
CA PRO A 114 -12.71 0.99 -13.50
C PRO A 114 -12.99 0.51 -12.07
N LEU A 115 -12.04 0.73 -11.15
CA LEU A 115 -12.15 0.32 -9.75
C LEU A 115 -12.86 1.36 -8.87
N ALA A 116 -13.28 2.49 -9.43
CA ALA A 116 -13.85 3.61 -8.68
C ALA A 116 -15.04 3.20 -7.79
N LYS A 117 -15.84 2.20 -8.22
CA LYS A 117 -17.00 1.71 -7.46
C LYS A 117 -16.65 0.66 -6.40
N GLU A 118 -15.39 0.24 -6.32
CA GLU A 118 -14.89 -0.80 -5.42
C GLU A 118 -13.77 -0.25 -4.51
N PRO A 119 -14.10 0.55 -3.46
CA PRO A 119 -13.12 1.33 -2.70
C PRO A 119 -11.92 0.54 -2.19
N ARG A 120 -12.12 -0.70 -1.73
CA ARG A 120 -11.04 -1.56 -1.23
C ARG A 120 -10.10 -2.02 -2.34
N ARG A 121 -10.63 -2.36 -3.53
CA ARG A 121 -9.81 -2.73 -4.70
C ARG A 121 -9.08 -1.52 -5.27
N LEU A 122 -9.77 -0.38 -5.33
CA LEU A 122 -9.18 0.90 -5.71
C LEU A 122 -7.99 1.24 -4.80
N LEU A 123 -8.17 1.08 -3.49
CA LEU A 123 -7.14 1.32 -2.48
C LEU A 123 -5.94 0.37 -2.64
N ALA A 124 -6.20 -0.93 -2.78
CA ALA A 124 -5.13 -1.91 -3.01
C ALA A 124 -4.34 -1.60 -4.29
N ALA A 125 -5.02 -1.21 -5.38
CA ALA A 125 -4.40 -0.80 -6.64
C ALA A 125 -3.55 0.47 -6.50
N GLY A 126 -4.04 1.47 -5.76
CA GLY A 126 -3.29 2.70 -5.47
C GLY A 126 -2.01 2.42 -4.70
N LEU A 127 -2.05 1.54 -3.70
CA LEU A 127 -0.87 1.16 -2.90
C LEU A 127 0.21 0.42 -3.71
N VAL A 128 -0.13 -0.21 -4.84
CA VAL A 128 0.86 -0.88 -5.71
C VAL A 128 1.19 -0.08 -6.97
N SER A 129 0.64 1.12 -7.11
CA SER A 129 0.96 2.00 -8.23
C SER A 129 2.45 2.41 -8.24
N PRO A 130 3.03 2.71 -9.42
CA PRO A 130 4.38 3.25 -9.50
C PRO A 130 4.57 4.51 -8.67
N GLU A 131 3.59 5.42 -8.72
CA GLU A 131 3.62 6.71 -8.02
C GLU A 131 3.66 6.52 -6.49
N TYR A 132 3.02 5.46 -5.97
CA TYR A 132 3.09 5.16 -4.54
C TYR A 132 4.34 4.36 -4.15
N THR A 133 4.79 3.44 -4.99
CA THR A 133 5.88 2.49 -4.64
C THR A 133 7.29 3.05 -4.86
N VAL A 134 7.47 3.94 -5.84
CA VAL A 134 8.78 4.49 -6.24
C VAL A 134 9.06 5.86 -5.63
N SER A 135 8.03 6.66 -5.38
CA SER A 135 8.15 8.02 -4.83
C SER A 135 8.66 8.08 -3.39
#